data_AF-A0A9X8VEQ0-F1
#
_entry.id   AF-A0A9X8VEQ0-F1
#
_cell.length_a   1.000
_cell.length_b   1.000
_cell.length_c   1.000
_cell.angle_alpha   90.00
_cell.angle_beta   90.00
_cell.angle_gamma   90.00
#
_symmetry.space_group_name_H-M   'P 1'
#
loop_
_entity.id
_entity.type
_entity.pdbx_description
1 polymer ?
#
loop_
_entity_poly.entity_id
_entity_poly.type
_entity_poly.pdbx_seq_one_letter_code
_entity_poly.pdbx_strand_id
1 'polypeptide(L)' 'GGEPTRLIVEGFPDLGEGSMAERRARFAQHYDDWRCAVMLEPRGNDVLVGALLCRPCSPQATAGVIFFNNSGYL' A
#
# COMPACT_ATOMS: atom_id res chain seq x y z
N GLY A 1 -19.60 8.15 -2.23
CA GLY A 1 -18.14 8.18 -2.09
C GLY A 1 -17.79 8.79 -0.76
N GLY A 2 -18.10 8.08 0.32
CA GLY A 2 -17.76 8.46 1.69
C GLY A 2 -16.53 7.70 2.21
N GLU A 3 -16.02 6.75 1.41
CA GLU A 3 -14.91 5.88 1.71
C GLU A 3 -13.58 6.61 1.54
N PRO A 4 -12.84 6.85 2.64
CA PRO A 4 -11.57 7.57 2.58
C PRO A 4 -10.47 6.69 2.01
N THR A 5 -9.66 7.27 1.12
CA THR A 5 -8.42 6.65 0.63
C THR A 5 -7.22 7.45 1.12
N ARG A 6 -6.27 6.78 1.78
CA ARG A 6 -4.98 7.35 2.15
C ARG A 6 -3.94 6.93 1.11
N LEU A 7 -3.50 7.88 0.29
CA LEU A 7 -2.39 7.69 -0.64
C LEU A 7 -1.05 7.95 0.09
N ILE A 8 -0.19 6.93 0.13
CA ILE A 8 1.17 7.04 0.62
C ILE A 8 2.08 7.29 -0.57
N VAL A 9 2.76 8.44 -0.56
CA VAL A 9 3.63 8.88 -1.65
C VAL A 9 5.12 8.62 -1.37
N GLU A 10 5.50 8.54 -0.09
CA GLU A 10 6.88 8.30 0.35
C GLU A 10 6.94 7.75 1.78
N GLY A 11 8.15 7.40 2.23
CA GLY A 11 8.42 6.96 3.60
C GLY A 11 8.28 5.45 3.85
N PHE A 12 7.79 4.67 2.88
CA PHE A 12 7.70 3.22 2.98
C PHE A 12 9.02 2.52 2.61
N PRO A 13 9.25 1.29 3.12
CA PRO A 13 10.39 0.47 2.72
C PRO A 13 10.41 0.16 1.23
N ASP A 14 11.59 -0.08 0.69
CA ASP A 14 11.75 -0.56 -0.68
C ASP A 14 11.16 -1.98 -0.83
N LEU A 15 10.24 -2.11 -1.78
CA LEU A 15 9.57 -3.37 -2.13
C LEU A 15 10.28 -4.12 -3.28
N GLY A 16 11.37 -3.56 -3.80
CA GLY A 16 12.16 -4.08 -4.91
C GLY A 16 11.57 -3.76 -6.29
N GLU A 17 12.25 -4.22 -7.33
CA GLU A 17 11.95 -3.87 -8.72
C GLU A 17 11.02 -4.88 -9.44
N GLY A 18 10.56 -5.93 -8.74
CA GLY A 18 9.67 -6.96 -9.30
C GLY A 18 8.28 -6.44 -9.71
N SER A 19 7.44 -7.35 -10.19
CA SER A 19 6.04 -7.08 -10.52
C SER A 19 5.23 -6.55 -9.32
N MET A 20 4.11 -5.88 -9.58
CA MET A 20 3.23 -5.37 -8.52
C MET A 20 2.75 -6.48 -7.57
N ALA A 21 2.54 -7.70 -8.07
CA ALA A 21 2.16 -8.85 -7.26
C ALA A 21 3.28 -9.30 -6.31
N GLU A 22 4.53 -9.33 -6.78
CA GLU A 22 5.70 -9.66 -5.95
C GLU A 22 5.95 -8.57 -4.89
N ARG A 23 5.80 -7.29 -5.26
CA ARG A 23 5.90 -6.17 -4.32
C ARG A 23 4.82 -6.25 -3.24
N ARG A 24 3.57 -6.55 -3.62
CA ARG A 24 2.46 -6.78 -2.67
C ARG A 24 2.73 -7.95 -1.74
N ALA A 25 3.24 -9.07 -2.27
CA ALA A 25 3.59 -10.24 -1.47
C ALA A 25 4.71 -9.91 -0.46
N ARG A 26 5.76 -9.20 -0.90
CA ARG A 26 6.84 -8.75 -0.03
C ARG A 26 6.33 -7.80 1.07
N PHE A 27 5.47 -6.86 0.72
CA PHE A 27 4.82 -5.97 1.68
C PHE A 27 4.09 -6.79 2.76
N ALA A 28 3.23 -7.72 2.35
CA ALA A 28 2.49 -8.57 3.28
C ALA A 28 3.38 -9.46 4.16
N GLN A 29 4.49 -9.98 3.61
CA GLN A 29 5.34 -10.93 4.32
C GLN A 29 6.35 -10.28 5.27
N HIS A 30 6.82 -9.07 4.96
CA HIS A 30 7.97 -8.47 5.64
C HIS A 30 7.69 -7.10 6.25
N TYR A 31 6.62 -6.42 5.85
CA TYR A 31 6.39 -5.02 6.22
C TYR A 31 4.96 -4.75 6.70
N ASP A 32 4.27 -5.75 7.27
CA ASP A 32 2.89 -5.56 7.75
C ASP A 32 2.75 -4.53 8.89
N ASP A 33 3.81 -4.33 9.67
CA ASP A 33 3.85 -3.30 10.70
C ASP A 33 3.62 -1.89 10.12
N TRP A 34 4.07 -1.65 8.89
CA TRP A 34 3.84 -0.38 8.19
C TRP A 34 2.38 -0.21 7.80
N ARG A 35 1.73 -1.27 7.33
CA ARG A 35 0.28 -1.28 7.08
C ARG A 35 -0.48 -0.95 8.36
N CYS A 36 -0.16 -1.63 9.46
CA CYS A 36 -0.77 -1.39 10.76
C CYS A 36 -0.60 0.06 11.21
N ALA A 37 0.62 0.60 11.13
CA ALA A 37 0.93 1.95 11.58
C ALA A 37 0.13 3.04 10.86
N VAL A 38 -0.22 2.83 9.58
CA VAL A 38 -0.96 3.82 8.77
C VAL A 38 -2.46 3.54 8.68
N MET A 39 -2.92 2.31 8.91
CA MET A 39 -4.35 1.94 8.79
C MET A 39 -5.07 1.90 10.15
N LEU A 40 -4.39 1.49 11.22
CA LEU A 40 -5.01 1.33 12.53
C LEU A 40 -5.04 2.64 13.33
N GLU A 41 -5.90 2.66 14.34
CA GLU A 41 -5.92 3.74 15.32
C GLU A 41 -4.56 3.87 16.04
N PRO A 42 -4.14 5.09 16.42
CA PRO A 42 -4.90 6.35 16.37
C PRO A 42 -4.81 7.09 15.03
N ARG A 43 -4.09 6.55 14.03
CA ARG A 43 -3.82 7.28 12.77
C ARG A 43 -4.83 7.00 11.68
N GLY A 44 -5.46 5.84 11.69
CA GLY A 44 -6.51 5.44 10.76
C GLY A 44 -7.78 4.99 11.49
N ASN A 45 -8.59 4.19 10.82
CA ASN A 45 -9.84 3.62 11.31
C ASN A 45 -10.25 2.45 10.40
N ASP A 46 -11.31 1.72 10.78
CA ASP A 46 -11.74 0.50 10.08
C ASP A 46 -12.26 0.73 8.65
N VAL A 47 -12.59 1.97 8.28
CA VAL A 47 -13.13 2.31 6.96
C VAL A 47 -12.00 2.71 5.99
N LEU A 48 -10.80 2.96 6.50
CA LEU A 48 -9.71 3.49 5.69
C LEU A 48 -9.14 2.45 4.72
N VAL A 49 -9.03 2.85 3.44
CA VAL A 49 -8.27 2.12 2.43
C VAL A 49 -6.94 2.83 2.20
N GLY A 50 -5.84 2.10 2.28
CA GLY A 50 -4.51 2.53 1.93
C GLY A 50 -4.19 2.27 0.47
N ALA A 51 -3.45 3.19 -0.14
CA ALA A 51 -2.89 3.06 -1.48
C ALA A 51 -1.40 3.45 -1.41
N LEU A 52 -0.50 2.50 -1.68
CA LEU A 52 0.94 2.80 -1.76
C LEU A 52 1.31 3.11 -3.20
N LEU A 53 1.79 4.33 -3.44
CA LEU A 53 2.32 4.74 -4.74
C LEU A 53 3.64 4.03 -5.01
N CYS A 54 3.74 3.37 -6.15
CA CYS A 54 4.91 2.63 -6.60
C CYS A 54 5.33 3.12 -7.99
N ARG A 55 6.62 2.91 -8.31
CA ARG A 55 7.07 3.02 -9.70
C ARG A 55 6.31 2.02 -10.58
N PRO A 56 5.88 2.43 -11.79
CA PRO A 56 5.16 1.52 -12.68
C PRO A 56 6.06 0.38 -13.15
N CYS A 57 5.52 -0.83 -13.23
CA CYS A 57 6.23 -1.98 -13.83
C CYS A 57 6.16 -1.97 -15.37
N SER A 58 5.21 -1.25 -15.95
CA SER A 58 5.06 -1.10 -17.40
C SER A 58 5.43 0.33 -17.81
N PRO A 59 6.20 0.52 -18.89
CA PRO A 59 6.56 1.87 -19.38
C PRO A 59 5.35 2.67 -19.90
N GLN A 60 4.20 2.01 -20.15
CA GLN A 60 2.96 2.66 -20.57
C GLN A 60 2.09 3.13 -19.39
N ALA A 61 2.38 2.65 -18.17
CA ALA A 61 1.62 3.01 -16.99
C ALA A 61 2.20 4.27 -16.33
N THR A 62 1.34 5.17 -15.85
CA THR A 62 1.77 6.36 -15.13
C THR A 62 2.36 6.02 -13.76
N ALA A 63 1.79 5.02 -13.08
CA ALA A 63 2.20 4.59 -11.75
C ALA A 63 1.79 3.14 -11.47
N GLY A 64 2.43 2.52 -10.49
CA GLY A 64 1.92 1.33 -9.82
C GLY A 64 1.25 1.72 -8.51
N VAL A 65 0.23 0.96 -8.10
CA VAL A 65 -0.44 1.16 -6.81
C VAL A 65 -0.69 -0.19 -6.15
N ILE A 66 -0.42 -0.29 -4.85
CA ILE A 66 -0.80 -1.43 -4.00
C ILE A 66 -1.88 -0.95 -3.04
N PHE A 67 -3.04 -1.60 -3.06
CA PHE A 67 -4.14 -1.29 -2.14
C PHE A 67 -4.11 -2.22 -0.92
N PHE A 68 -4.52 -1.69 0.23
CA PHE A 68 -4.58 -2.44 1.48
C PHE A 68 -5.55 -1.77 2.45
N ASN A 69 -5.94 -2.45 3.53
CA ASN A 69 -6.85 -1.95 4.55
C ASN A 69 -6.44 -2.44 5.95
N ASN A 70 -7.33 -2.31 6.93
CA ASN A 70 -7.12 -2.78 8.30
C ASN A 70 -6.97 -4.32 8.43
N SER A 71 -7.47 -5.11 7.47
CA SER A 71 -7.47 -6.58 7.52
C SER A 71 -6.45 -7.25 6.59
N GLY A 72 -5.92 -6.53 5.59
CA GLY A 72 -4.89 -7.09 4.71
C GLY A 72 -4.67 -6.30 3.42
N TYR A 73 -4.31 -7.03 2.36
CA TYR A 73 -3.87 -6.50 1.08
C TYR A 73 -4.85 -6.89 -0.02
N LEU A 74 -5.18 -5.93 -0.87
CA LEU A 74 -6.09 -6.08 -2.00
C LEU A 74 -5.31 -6.43 -3.28
#